data_AF-A0A918PH49-F1
#
_entry.id   AF-A0A918PH49-F1
#
_cell.length_a   1.000
_cell.length_b   1.000
_cell.length_c   1.000
_cell.angle_alpha   90.00
_cell.angle_beta   90.00
_cell.angle_gamma   90.00
#
_symmetry.space_group_name_H-M   'P 1'
#
loop_
_entity.id
_entity.type
_entity.pdbx_description
1 polymer ?
#
loop_
_entity_poly.entity_id
_entity_poly.type
_entity_poly.pdbx_seq_one_letter_code
_entity_poly.pdbx_strand_id
1 'polypeptide(L)'
;MPTMRFDTSTEGRDDDPWTKLATIAEHLDAGTAVPSHLAQWLGLAVQYASGDPNELLLRLGLKTGRGNPGHWTAEHAYRLGQAVCHREDTGDAPDAAISAVLGEYEAQNEGEAPSRSTLQRWRDEYRAAHAEANRQ
;
A
#
# COMPACT_ATOMS: atom_id res chain seq x y z
N MET A 1 -23.45 45.20 9.02
CA MET A 1 -23.18 44.18 7.99
C MET A 1 -21.79 43.61 8.24
N PRO A 2 -21.68 42.48 8.95
CA PRO A 2 -20.38 41.85 9.19
C PRO A 2 -19.95 41.10 7.92
N THR A 3 -18.82 41.50 7.35
CA THR A 3 -18.09 40.74 6.33
C THR A 3 -17.67 39.39 6.90
N MET A 4 -18.29 38.31 6.43
CA MET A 4 -17.75 36.96 6.58
C MET A 4 -16.39 36.94 5.88
N ARG A 5 -15.32 36.94 6.68
CA ARG A 5 -14.01 36.49 6.22
C ARG A 5 -14.15 35.00 5.99
N PHE A 6 -14.02 34.57 4.74
CA PHE A 6 -13.68 33.18 4.45
C PHE A 6 -12.27 32.97 5.00
N ASP A 7 -12.22 32.39 6.19
CA ASP A 7 -11.00 31.82 6.73
C ASP A 7 -10.56 30.73 5.74
N THR A 8 -9.38 30.90 5.16
CA THR A 8 -8.78 29.97 4.20
C THR A 8 -7.86 28.97 4.90
N SER A 9 -8.05 28.79 6.21
CA SER A 9 -7.12 28.04 7.07
C SER A 9 -7.81 26.86 7.76
N THR A 10 -8.19 25.85 6.99
CA THR A 10 -8.58 24.48 7.39
C THR A 10 -8.95 23.77 6.07
N GLU A 11 -8.41 22.65 5.61
CA GLU A 11 -8.07 21.41 6.28
C GLU A 11 -7.24 20.50 5.34
N GLY A 12 -6.49 19.57 5.93
CA GLY A 12 -6.49 18.20 5.44
C GLY A 12 -5.69 17.88 4.18
N ARG A 13 -4.35 18.01 4.22
CA ARG A 13 -3.47 17.36 3.23
C ARG A 13 -3.40 15.83 3.38
N ASP A 14 -4.42 15.22 3.97
CA ASP A 14 -4.62 13.77 4.15
C ASP A 14 -6.10 13.46 4.36
N ASP A 15 -6.99 14.05 3.55
CA ASP A 15 -8.40 13.72 3.63
C ASP A 15 -8.63 12.27 3.19
N ASP A 16 -9.01 11.46 4.18
CA ASP A 16 -9.43 10.09 4.04
C ASP A 16 -10.42 9.94 2.86
N PRO A 17 -10.25 8.90 2.00
CA PRO A 17 -11.14 8.62 0.88
C PRO A 17 -12.64 8.65 1.19
N TRP A 18 -13.06 8.22 2.38
CA TRP A 18 -14.46 8.26 2.78
C TRP A 18 -14.93 9.67 3.08
N THR A 19 -14.07 10.50 3.69
CA THR A 19 -14.35 11.92 3.93
C THR A 19 -14.60 12.64 2.61
N LYS A 20 -13.78 12.40 1.58
CA LYS A 20 -13.97 13.01 0.25
C LYS A 20 -15.32 12.63 -0.38
N LEU A 21 -15.74 11.37 -0.24
CA LEU A 21 -17.05 10.93 -0.75
C LEU A 21 -18.21 11.54 0.02
N ALA A 22 -18.09 11.64 1.35
CA ALA A 22 -19.08 12.30 2.19
C ALA A 22 -19.26 13.77 1.77
N THR A 23 -18.15 14.50 1.57
CA THR A 23 -18.18 15.88 1.09
C THR A 23 -18.83 15.99 -0.29
N ILE A 24 -18.54 15.08 -1.23
CA ILE A 24 -19.22 15.05 -2.53
C ILE A 24 -20.72 14.84 -2.35
N ALA A 25 -21.13 13.91 -1.49
CA ALA A 25 -22.54 13.63 -1.23
C ALA A 25 -23.28 14.86 -0.66
N GLU A 26 -22.68 15.56 0.31
CA GLU A 26 -23.23 16.80 0.86
C GLU A 26 -23.46 17.86 -0.23
N HIS A 27 -22.49 18.03 -1.14
CA HIS A 27 -22.63 18.97 -2.25
C HIS A 27 -23.76 18.60 -3.21
N LEU A 28 -23.88 17.31 -3.54
CA LEU A 28 -24.93 16.79 -4.41
C LEU A 28 -26.32 16.94 -3.76
N ASP A 29 -26.45 16.62 -2.48
CA ASP A 29 -27.71 16.76 -1.72
C ASP A 29 -28.13 18.22 -1.57
N ALA A 30 -27.16 19.11 -1.34
CA ALA A 30 -27.40 20.55 -1.29
C ALA A 30 -27.70 21.16 -2.68
N GLY A 31 -27.59 20.39 -3.77
CA GLY A 31 -27.72 20.88 -5.14
C GLY A 31 -26.65 21.92 -5.51
N THR A 32 -25.51 21.89 -4.82
CA THR A 32 -24.40 22.83 -5.01
C THR A 32 -23.34 22.24 -5.93
N ALA A 33 -22.53 23.11 -6.54
CA ALA A 33 -21.43 22.65 -7.37
C ALA A 33 -20.38 21.92 -6.52
N VAL A 34 -20.08 20.68 -6.89
CA VAL A 34 -18.97 19.92 -6.29
C VAL A 34 -17.65 20.64 -6.60
N PRO A 35 -16.75 20.81 -5.61
CA PRO A 35 -15.42 21.36 -5.82
C PRO A 35 -14.67 20.67 -6.96
N SER A 36 -13.99 21.46 -7.79
CA SER A 36 -13.35 20.98 -9.03
C SER A 36 -12.35 19.84 -8.81
N HIS A 37 -11.59 19.87 -7.71
CA HIS A 37 -10.63 18.83 -7.37
C HIS A 37 -11.30 17.49 -7.01
N LEU A 38 -12.44 17.51 -6.31
CA LEU A 38 -13.23 16.31 -5.99
C LEU A 38 -13.92 15.75 -7.24
N ALA A 39 -14.45 16.62 -8.10
CA ALA A 39 -15.03 16.22 -9.37
C ALA A 39 -13.98 15.59 -10.30
N GLN A 40 -12.77 16.17 -10.37
CA GLN A 40 -11.66 15.61 -11.15
C GLN A 40 -11.23 14.25 -10.59
N TRP A 41 -11.10 14.13 -9.27
CA TRP A 41 -10.75 12.87 -8.61
C TRP A 41 -11.78 11.77 -8.90
N LEU A 42 -13.07 12.05 -8.73
CA LEU A 42 -14.15 11.12 -9.03
C LEU A 42 -14.19 10.75 -10.53
N GLY A 43 -14.04 11.74 -11.41
CA GLY A 43 -14.02 11.54 -12.85
C GLY A 43 -12.87 10.65 -13.32
N LEU A 44 -11.67 10.84 -12.76
CA LEU A 44 -10.53 9.96 -13.01
C LEU A 44 -10.84 8.54 -12.56
N ALA A 45 -11.35 8.35 -11.34
CA ALA A 45 -11.69 7.02 -10.84
C ALA A 45 -12.70 6.30 -11.76
N VAL A 46 -13.72 7.00 -12.25
CA VAL A 46 -14.74 6.45 -13.16
C VAL A 46 -14.17 6.10 -14.55
N GLN A 47 -13.26 6.92 -15.10
CA GLN A 47 -12.66 6.65 -16.42
C GLN A 47 -11.90 5.32 -16.46
N TYR A 48 -11.13 5.04 -15.41
CA TYR A 48 -10.34 3.79 -15.30
C TYR A 48 -11.17 2.60 -14.79
N ALA A 49 -12.36 2.85 -14.24
CA ALA A 49 -13.25 1.81 -13.72
C ALA A 49 -14.11 1.11 -14.77
N SER A 50 -13.92 1.39 -16.07
CA SER A 50 -14.74 0.85 -17.16
C SER A 50 -14.56 -0.67 -17.32
N GLY A 51 -15.26 -1.43 -16.47
CA GLY A 51 -15.32 -2.89 -16.48
C GLY A 51 -14.85 -3.58 -15.20
N ASP A 52 -14.15 -2.88 -14.29
CA ASP A 52 -13.64 -3.47 -13.03
C ASP A 52 -13.99 -2.61 -11.80
N PRO A 53 -14.96 -3.05 -10.98
CA PRO A 53 -15.28 -2.40 -9.70
C PRO A 53 -14.09 -2.32 -8.74
N ASN A 54 -13.09 -3.19 -8.85
CA ASN A 54 -11.90 -3.11 -8.01
C ASN A 54 -11.03 -1.93 -8.39
N GLU A 55 -10.84 -1.67 -9.68
CA GLU A 55 -10.05 -0.53 -10.15
C GLU A 55 -10.70 0.79 -9.71
N LEU A 56 -12.04 0.87 -9.69
CA LEU A 56 -12.75 2.00 -9.09
C LEU A 56 -12.35 2.22 -7.63
N LEU A 57 -12.47 1.18 -6.81
CA LEU A 57 -12.18 1.26 -5.38
C LEU A 57 -10.70 1.57 -5.09
N LEU A 58 -9.78 1.05 -5.92
CA LEU A 58 -8.35 1.35 -5.84
C LEU A 58 -8.07 2.82 -6.16
N ARG A 59 -8.67 3.36 -7.21
CA ARG A 59 -8.47 4.76 -7.63
C ARG A 59 -9.14 5.75 -6.69
N LEU A 60 -10.23 5.35 -6.07
CA LEU A 60 -10.83 6.08 -4.96
C LEU A 60 -10.00 5.93 -3.67
N GLY A 61 -8.98 5.07 -3.61
CA GLY A 61 -8.22 4.83 -2.37
C GLY A 61 -9.02 4.12 -1.27
N LEU A 62 -10.26 3.71 -1.53
CA LEU A 62 -11.12 2.94 -0.62
C LEU A 62 -10.67 1.49 -0.46
N LYS A 63 -9.88 1.04 -1.43
CA LYS A 63 -9.21 -0.25 -1.40
C LYS A 63 -7.72 0.02 -1.50
N THR A 64 -6.96 -0.56 -0.58
CA THR A 64 -5.51 -0.65 -0.75
C THR A 64 -5.23 -1.70 -1.82
N GLY A 65 -4.37 -1.37 -2.78
CA GLY A 65 -3.87 -2.32 -3.76
C GLY A 65 -3.47 -3.62 -3.08
N ARG A 66 -3.86 -4.77 -3.64
CA ARG A 66 -3.33 -6.07 -3.22
C ARG A 66 -1.80 -5.98 -3.34
N GLY A 67 -1.14 -5.73 -2.21
CA GLY A 67 0.31 -5.51 -2.08
C GLY A 67 0.87 -4.67 -3.20
N ASN A 68 0.86 -3.34 -3.10
CA ASN A 68 1.64 -2.50 -4.02
C ASN A 68 3.11 -2.97 -3.97
N PRO A 69 3.63 -3.63 -5.01
CA PRO A 69 5.02 -4.07 -5.01
C PRO A 69 6.00 -2.89 -5.14
N GLY A 70 5.48 -1.65 -5.24
CA GLY A 70 6.28 -0.44 -5.42
C GLY A 70 6.97 0.12 -4.18
N HIS A 71 6.60 -0.26 -2.95
CA HIS A 71 7.33 0.20 -1.74
C HIS A 71 8.43 -0.78 -1.31
N TRP A 72 8.34 -2.04 -1.72
CA TRP A 72 9.37 -3.04 -1.45
C TRP A 72 10.55 -2.84 -2.39
N THR A 73 11.58 -2.16 -1.90
CA THR A 73 12.82 -1.96 -2.66
C THR A 73 13.59 -3.28 -2.82
N ALA A 74 14.53 -3.33 -3.78
CA ALA A 74 15.45 -4.46 -3.93
C ALA A 74 16.26 -4.73 -2.64
N GLU A 75 16.54 -3.69 -1.86
CA GLU A 75 17.20 -3.80 -0.56
C GLU A 75 16.31 -4.52 0.47
N HIS A 76 15.00 -4.23 0.50
CA HIS A 76 14.06 -4.97 1.34
C HIS A 76 14.02 -6.44 0.95
N ALA A 77 13.91 -6.73 -0.35
CA ALA A 77 13.91 -8.09 -0.88
C ALA A 77 15.18 -8.84 -0.46
N TYR A 78 16.35 -8.23 -0.64
CA TYR A 78 17.64 -8.81 -0.29
C TYR A 78 17.77 -9.08 1.21
N ARG A 79 17.52 -8.06 2.05
CA ARG A 79 17.65 -8.16 3.51
C ARG A 79 16.72 -9.22 4.09
N LEU A 80 15.46 -9.24 3.65
CA LEU A 80 14.47 -10.18 4.16
C LEU A 80 14.69 -11.60 3.63
N GLY A 81 15.09 -11.74 2.36
CA GLY A 81 15.50 -13.04 1.80
C GLY A 81 16.72 -13.62 2.52
N GLN A 82 17.71 -12.77 2.84
CA GLN A 82 18.88 -13.14 3.65
C GLN A 82 18.48 -13.58 5.06
N ALA A 83 17.59 -12.85 5.73
CA ALA A 83 17.14 -13.16 7.08
C ALA A 83 16.47 -14.54 7.16
N VAL A 84 15.66 -14.90 6.16
CA VAL A 84 15.06 -16.24 6.06
C VAL A 84 16.14 -17.31 5.89
N CYS A 85 17.09 -17.11 4.97
CA CYS A 85 18.17 -18.09 4.76
C CYS A 85 19.03 -18.26 6.02
N HIS A 86 19.35 -17.17 6.72
CA HIS A 86 20.12 -17.24 7.96
C HIS A 86 19.42 -18.09 9.02
N ARG A 87 18.10 -17.93 9.18
CA ARG A 87 17.31 -18.75 10.09
C ARG A 87 17.30 -20.23 9.69
N GLU A 88 17.13 -20.51 8.41
CA GLU A 88 17.24 -21.88 7.88
C GLU A 88 18.64 -22.48 8.13
N ASP A 89 19.71 -21.71 7.96
CA ASP A 89 21.09 -22.12 8.23
C ASP A 89 21.34 -22.38 9.73
N THR A 90 20.61 -21.67 10.62
CA THR A 90 20.64 -21.92 12.07
C THR A 90 19.79 -23.12 12.51
N GLY A 91 19.05 -23.74 11.59
CA GLY A 91 18.31 -24.99 11.83
C GLY A 91 16.78 -24.86 11.82
N ASP A 92 16.23 -23.68 11.54
CA ASP A 92 14.78 -23.53 11.39
C ASP A 92 14.29 -24.24 10.12
N ALA A 93 13.11 -24.88 10.21
CA ALA A 93 12.43 -25.35 9.02
C ALA A 93 12.03 -24.16 8.13
N PRO A 94 12.03 -24.30 6.79
CA PRO A 94 11.73 -23.20 5.87
C PRO A 94 10.46 -22.41 6.19
N ASP A 95 9.40 -23.13 6.51
CA ASP A 95 8.11 -22.53 6.83
C ASP A 95 8.12 -21.79 8.17
N ALA A 96 8.92 -22.25 9.14
CA ALA A 96 9.10 -21.61 10.44
C ALA A 96 9.98 -20.36 10.33
N ALA A 97 11.05 -20.42 9.54
CA ALA A 97 11.91 -19.27 9.25
C ALA A 97 11.12 -18.13 8.59
N ILE A 98 10.30 -18.44 7.57
CA ILE A 98 9.42 -17.46 6.91
C ILE A 98 8.42 -16.85 7.91
N SER A 99 7.74 -17.67 8.71
CA SER A 99 6.78 -17.18 9.70
C SER A 99 7.44 -16.31 10.78
N ALA A 100 8.66 -16.65 11.20
CA ALA A 100 9.39 -15.89 12.20
C ALA A 100 9.84 -14.53 11.66
N VAL A 101 10.41 -14.48 10.45
CA VAL A 101 10.82 -13.22 9.80
C VAL A 101 9.61 -12.31 9.55
N LEU A 102 8.46 -12.87 9.17
CA LEU A 102 7.22 -12.09 9.05
C LEU A 102 6.78 -11.50 10.39
N GLY A 103 6.71 -12.32 11.44
CA GLY A 103 6.29 -11.84 12.77
C GLY A 103 7.23 -10.78 13.33
N GLU A 104 8.54 -10.92 13.13
CA GLU A 104 9.53 -9.90 13.51
C GLU A 104 9.33 -8.60 12.73
N TYR A 105 9.06 -8.70 11.43
CA TYR A 105 8.86 -7.54 10.57
C TYR A 105 7.55 -6.80 10.91
N GLU A 106 6.45 -7.53 11.10
CA GLU A 106 5.15 -6.96 11.49
C GLU A 106 5.24 -6.23 12.82
N ALA A 107 5.95 -6.80 13.81
CA ALA A 107 6.15 -6.18 15.11
C ALA A 107 6.94 -4.86 15.04
N GLN A 108 7.81 -4.71 14.03
CA GLN A 108 8.65 -3.53 13.85
C GLN A 108 8.02 -2.45 12.95
N ASN A 109 7.02 -2.81 12.13
CA ASN A 109 6.47 -1.93 11.08
C ASN A 109 4.94 -1.80 11.19
N GLU A 110 4.41 -1.81 12.41
CA GLU A 110 2.98 -1.56 12.71
C GLU A 110 2.00 -2.44 11.89
N GLY A 111 2.38 -3.68 11.61
CA GLY A 111 1.56 -4.65 10.87
C GLY A 111 1.66 -4.59 9.34
N GLU A 112 2.52 -3.75 8.78
CA GLU A 112 2.82 -3.76 7.34
C GLU A 112 3.96 -4.76 7.05
N ALA A 113 3.60 -5.94 6.54
CA ALA A 113 4.58 -6.97 6.17
C ALA A 113 4.34 -7.51 4.75
N PRO A 114 5.40 -8.00 4.08
CA PRO A 114 5.24 -8.66 2.79
C PRO A 114 4.41 -9.93 2.96
N SER A 115 3.75 -10.37 1.89
CA SER A 115 3.06 -11.66 1.95
C SER A 115 4.05 -12.82 2.11
N ARG A 116 3.60 -13.93 2.72
CA ARG A 116 4.37 -15.18 2.80
C ARG A 116 4.97 -15.61 1.45
N SER A 117 4.17 -15.55 0.39
CA SER A 117 4.60 -15.88 -0.98
C SER A 117 5.66 -14.93 -1.52
N THR A 118 5.60 -13.65 -1.16
CA THR A 118 6.62 -12.65 -1.54
C THR A 118 7.94 -12.95 -0.84
N LEU A 119 7.89 -13.25 0.46
CA LEU A 119 9.08 -13.57 1.25
C LEU A 119 9.73 -14.89 0.80
N GLN A 120 8.91 -15.89 0.43
CA GLN A 120 9.40 -17.14 -0.16
C GLN A 120 10.15 -16.91 -1.48
N ARG A 121 9.61 -16.06 -2.36
CA ARG A 121 10.27 -15.70 -3.62
C ARG A 121 11.61 -15.01 -3.36
N TRP A 122 11.67 -14.04 -2.46
CA TRP A 122 12.92 -13.32 -2.14
C TRP A 122 14.00 -14.23 -1.53
N ARG A 123 13.60 -15.22 -0.71
CA ARG A 123 14.52 -16.26 -0.24
C ARG A 123 15.14 -17.04 -1.41
N ASP A 124 14.30 -17.48 -2.35
CA ASP A 124 14.77 -18.27 -3.49
C ASP A 124 15.69 -17.45 -4.40
N GLU A 125 15.36 -16.18 -4.65
CA GLU A 125 16.20 -15.23 -5.38
C GLU A 125 17.55 -15.01 -4.69
N TYR A 126 17.56 -14.82 -3.36
CA TYR A 126 18.79 -14.67 -2.58
C TYR A 126 19.68 -15.91 -2.69
N ARG A 127 19.13 -17.12 -2.50
CA ARG A 127 19.91 -18.37 -2.63
C ARG A 127 20.48 -18.55 -4.03
N ALA A 128 19.70 -18.25 -5.06
CA ALA A 128 20.16 -18.35 -6.45
C ALA A 128 21.36 -17.42 -6.70
N ALA A 129 21.28 -16.16 -6.27
CA ALA A 129 22.36 -15.18 -6.38
C ALA A 129 23.61 -15.62 -5.60
N HIS A 130 23.45 -16.15 -4.39
CA HIS A 130 24.57 -16.61 -3.55
C HIS A 130 25.23 -17.88 -4.11
N ALA A 131 24.46 -18.78 -4.72
CA ALA A 131 24.96 -19.98 -5.38
C ALA A 131 25.66 -19.69 -6.72
N GLU A 132 25.36 -18.57 -7.36
CA GLU A 132 26.05 -18.07 -8.55
C GLU A 132 27.35 -17.36 -8.18
N ALA A 133 27.35 -16.55 -7.10
CA ALA A 133 28.54 -15.89 -6.58
C ALA A 133 29.62 -16.87 -6.09
N ASN A 134 29.22 -18.00 -5.47
CA ASN A 134 30.14 -19.04 -5.00
C ASN A 134 30.62 -20.01 -6.11
N ARG A 135 30.20 -19.82 -7.37
CA ARG A 135 30.61 -20.64 -8.52
C ARG A 135 31.70 -19.99 -9.38
N GLN A 136 32.13 -18.77 -9.05
CA GLN A 136 33.27 -18.07 -9.63
C GLN A 136 34.52 -18.23 -8.76
#